data_AF-A0A1L7CUD1-F1
#
_entry.id   AF-A0A1L7CUD1-F1
#
_cell.length_a   1.000
_cell.length_b   1.000
_cell.length_c   1.000
_cell.angle_alpha   90.00
_cell.angle_beta   90.00
_cell.angle_gamma   90.00
#
_symmetry.space_group_name_H-M   'P 1'
#
loop_
_entity.id
_entity.type
_entity.pdbx_description
1 polymer ?
#
loop_
_entity_poly.entity_id
_entity_poly.type
_entity_poly.pdbx_seq_one_letter_code
_entity_poly.pdbx_strand_id
1 'polypeptide(L)'
;MEMKPTAAVEPFTAGQELALTVLLETTFTKAAWVPEEIWNLPDRPAIRNKRIPVPDDRLEVWIREKLERNGLAAKNVSVLATSREKVKKHTIPTAAVAATVTVVDPEKANAALVGGLGRSKNFGCGMLLPLY
;
A
#
# COMPACT_ATOMS: atom_id res chain seq x y z
N MET A 1 5.30 -10.92 35.53
CA MET A 1 6.02 -10.31 34.40
C MET A 1 5.15 -9.17 33.92
N GLU A 2 5.37 -7.97 34.44
CA GLU A 2 4.58 -6.79 34.06
C GLU A 2 4.90 -6.43 32.61
N MET A 3 3.91 -6.55 31.73
CA MET A 3 4.02 -5.97 30.39
C MET A 3 4.01 -4.46 30.56
N LYS A 4 5.14 -3.81 30.28
CA LYS A 4 5.15 -2.35 30.10
C LYS A 4 4.11 -2.01 29.04
N PRO A 5 3.27 -0.98 29.24
CA PRO A 5 2.34 -0.55 28.22
C PRO A 5 3.13 -0.24 26.95
N THR A 6 2.77 -0.92 25.86
CA THR A 6 3.23 -0.61 24.51
C THR A 6 3.07 0.89 24.32
N ALA A 7 4.15 1.60 23.98
CA ALA A 7 4.08 3.03 23.68
C ALA A 7 2.90 3.25 22.71
N ALA A 8 1.90 4.02 23.17
CA ALA A 8 0.75 4.31 22.36
C ALA A 8 1.25 5.03 21.10
N VAL A 9 1.02 4.46 19.92
CA VAL A 9 1.32 5.17 18.68
C VAL A 9 0.42 6.39 18.65
N GLU A 10 1.02 7.58 18.68
CA GLU A 10 0.25 8.81 18.68
C GLU A 10 -0.53 8.94 17.37
N PRO A 11 -1.83 9.30 17.44
CA PRO A 11 -2.64 9.45 16.26
C PRO A 11 -2.12 10.58 15.37
N PHE A 12 -2.26 10.40 14.06
CA PHE A 12 -1.94 11.41 13.08
C PHE A 12 -2.88 12.61 13.15
N THR A 13 -2.34 13.80 12.93
CA THR A 13 -3.06 15.08 12.94
C THR A 13 -3.02 15.75 11.55
N ALA A 14 -4.03 16.56 11.22
CA ALA A 14 -4.11 17.22 9.91
C ALA A 14 -2.92 18.16 9.67
N GLY A 15 -2.35 18.13 8.47
CA GLY A 15 -1.19 18.93 8.11
C GLY A 15 0.14 18.40 8.66
N GLN A 16 0.14 17.35 9.49
CA GLN A 16 1.35 16.73 9.99
C GLN A 16 2.17 16.16 8.84
N GLU A 17 3.46 16.45 8.85
CA GLU A 17 4.43 15.85 7.93
C GLU A 17 5.20 14.76 8.66
N LEU A 18 5.34 13.60 8.02
CA LEU A 18 6.13 12.51 8.56
C LEU A 18 6.76 11.66 7.47
N ALA A 19 7.88 11.01 7.81
CA ALA A 19 8.41 9.92 7.03
C ALA A 19 7.77 8.61 7.50
N LEU A 20 7.52 7.68 6.60
CA LEU A 20 7.02 6.35 6.92
C LEU A 20 7.68 5.28 6.07
N THR A 21 7.71 4.07 6.61
CA THR A 21 8.02 2.87 5.86
C THR A 21 6.84 1.91 5.88
N VAL A 22 6.67 1.15 4.79
CA VAL A 22 5.61 0.14 4.68
C VAL A 22 6.01 -0.94 3.69
N LEU A 23 5.70 -2.20 4.01
CA LEU A 23 5.78 -3.31 3.08
C LEU A 23 4.40 -3.50 2.42
N LEU A 24 4.31 -3.54 1.09
CA LEU A 24 3.02 -3.67 0.40
C LEU A 24 3.00 -4.90 -0.50
N GLU A 25 1.91 -5.66 -0.49
CA GLU A 25 1.59 -6.55 -1.61
C GLU A 25 1.29 -5.68 -2.84
N THR A 26 2.01 -5.91 -3.93
CA THR A 26 1.96 -5.12 -5.17
C THR A 26 1.11 -5.81 -6.22
N THR A 27 -0.13 -6.16 -5.86
CA THR A 27 -1.13 -6.69 -6.80
C THR A 27 -2.31 -5.75 -6.95
N PHE A 28 -2.91 -5.77 -8.14
CA PHE A 28 -4.15 -5.07 -8.45
C PHE A 28 -5.10 -5.99 -9.21
N THR A 29 -6.40 -5.69 -9.14
CA THR A 29 -7.41 -6.37 -9.96
C THR A 29 -7.47 -5.69 -11.31
N LYS A 30 -7.40 -6.44 -12.43
CA LYS A 30 -7.37 -5.87 -13.79
C LYS A 30 -8.44 -4.80 -14.01
N ALA A 31 -9.70 -5.05 -13.64
CA ALA A 31 -10.80 -4.09 -13.79
C ALA A 31 -10.62 -2.73 -13.05
N ALA A 32 -9.72 -2.64 -12.07
CA ALA A 32 -9.40 -1.39 -11.37
C ALA A 32 -8.35 -0.55 -12.12
N TRP A 33 -7.67 -1.13 -13.11
CA TRP A 33 -6.64 -0.47 -13.90
C TRP A 33 -6.55 -1.16 -15.27
N VAL A 34 -7.46 -0.81 -16.18
CA VAL A 34 -7.43 -1.19 -17.60
C VAL A 34 -7.30 0.10 -18.40
N PRO A 35 -6.19 0.32 -19.14
CA PRO A 35 -6.15 1.34 -20.19
C PRO A 35 -7.34 1.15 -21.15
N GLU A 36 -8.01 2.23 -21.57
CA GLU A 36 -9.24 2.13 -22.36
C GLU A 36 -9.07 1.27 -23.62
N GLU A 37 -7.86 1.25 -24.20
CA GLU A 37 -7.49 0.48 -25.39
C GLU A 37 -7.60 -1.04 -25.17
N ILE A 38 -7.38 -1.51 -23.94
CA ILE A 38 -7.51 -2.92 -23.55
C ILE A 38 -8.94 -3.24 -23.12
N TRP A 39 -9.69 -2.25 -22.61
CA TRP A 39 -11.10 -2.41 -22.20
C TRP A 39 -12.03 -2.62 -23.40
N ASN A 40 -11.70 -2.00 -24.53
CA ASN A 40 -12.50 -2.00 -25.75
C ASN A 40 -12.23 -3.18 -26.72
N LEU A 41 -11.43 -4.18 -26.33
CA LEU A 41 -11.17 -5.34 -27.18
C LEU A 41 -12.40 -6.26 -27.29
N PRO A 42 -12.82 -6.66 -28.50
CA PRO A 42 -14.02 -7.48 -28.73
C PRO A 42 -13.93 -8.88 -28.11
N ASP A 43 -12.74 -9.49 -28.11
CA ASP A 43 -12.45 -10.79 -27.49
C ASP A 43 -11.74 -10.64 -26.14
N ARG A 44 -12.30 -9.84 -25.22
CA ARG A 44 -11.72 -9.77 -23.87
C ARG A 44 -11.79 -11.17 -23.23
N PRO A 45 -10.68 -11.74 -22.74
CA PRO A 45 -10.78 -12.94 -21.92
C PRO A 45 -11.60 -12.59 -20.67
N ALA A 46 -12.35 -13.54 -20.12
CA ALA A 46 -13.12 -13.35 -18.88
C ALA A 46 -12.18 -13.17 -17.66
N ILE A 47 -11.48 -12.04 -17.59
CA ILE A 47 -10.54 -11.68 -16.53
C ILE A 47 -11.33 -10.97 -15.44
N ARG A 48 -12.37 -11.62 -14.92
CA ARG A 48 -13.13 -11.10 -13.80
C ARG A 48 -12.35 -11.40 -12.52
N ASN A 49 -12.00 -10.36 -11.76
CA ASN A 49 -11.44 -10.43 -10.41
C ASN A 49 -10.08 -11.13 -10.24
N LYS A 50 -9.33 -11.41 -11.32
CA LYS A 50 -7.96 -11.91 -11.19
C LYS A 50 -7.02 -10.79 -10.76
N ARG A 51 -6.27 -11.04 -9.70
CA ARG A 51 -5.18 -10.18 -9.25
C ARG A 51 -3.93 -10.47 -10.04
N ILE A 52 -3.27 -9.42 -10.51
CA ILE A 52 -1.98 -9.49 -11.19
C ILE A 52 -0.98 -8.53 -10.53
N PRO A 53 0.32 -8.81 -10.61
CA PRO A 53 1.35 -7.89 -10.13
C PRO A 53 1.26 -6.54 -10.84
N VAL A 54 1.49 -5.45 -10.11
CA VAL A 54 1.67 -4.11 -10.67
C VAL A 54 2.96 -4.10 -11.50
N PRO A 55 2.95 -3.61 -12.75
CA PRO A 55 4.17 -3.43 -13.55
C PRO A 55 5.18 -2.52 -12.87
N ASP A 56 6.48 -2.80 -13.03
CA ASP A 56 7.55 -2.07 -12.32
C ASP A 56 7.57 -0.57 -12.66
N ASP A 57 7.33 -0.22 -13.93
CA ASP A 57 7.23 1.16 -14.43
C ASP A 57 6.02 1.94 -13.90
N ARG A 58 5.06 1.24 -13.28
CA ARG A 58 3.82 1.79 -12.71
C ARG A 58 3.77 1.72 -11.20
N LEU A 59 4.76 1.07 -10.58
CA LEU A 59 4.72 0.72 -9.16
C LEU A 59 4.67 1.96 -8.27
N GLU A 60 5.50 2.96 -8.54
CA GLU A 60 5.53 4.20 -7.75
C GLU A 60 4.20 4.97 -7.80
N VAL A 61 3.64 5.14 -9.00
CA VAL A 61 2.34 5.81 -9.22
C VAL A 61 1.25 5.09 -8.44
N TRP A 62 1.22 3.76 -8.51
CA TRP A 62 0.23 2.96 -7.79
C TRP A 62 0.39 3.08 -6.26
N ILE A 63 1.62 3.12 -5.74
CA ILE A 63 1.89 3.32 -4.31
C ILE A 63 1.39 4.70 -3.88
N ARG A 64 1.70 5.75 -4.65
CA ARG A 64 1.27 7.12 -4.39
C ARG A 64 -0.25 7.22 -4.30
N GLU A 65 -0.97 6.72 -5.30
CA GLU A 65 -2.45 6.69 -5.27
C GLU A 65 -2.98 5.94 -4.05
N LYS A 66 -2.30 4.87 -3.63
CA LYS A 66 -2.71 4.08 -2.47
C LYS A 66 -2.54 4.84 -1.16
N LEU A 67 -1.46 5.60 -1.01
CA LEU A 67 -1.26 6.50 0.14
C LEU A 67 -2.32 7.60 0.16
N GLU A 68 -2.55 8.25 -0.99
CA GLU A 68 -3.51 9.36 -1.13
C GLU A 68 -4.94 8.91 -0.80
N ARG A 69 -5.37 7.72 -1.27
CA ARG A 69 -6.67 7.13 -0.93
C ARG A 69 -6.86 6.87 0.58
N ASN A 70 -5.77 6.81 1.35
CA ASN A 70 -5.78 6.60 2.79
C ASN A 70 -5.44 7.88 3.55
N GLY A 71 -5.62 9.05 2.94
CA GLY A 71 -5.48 10.34 3.62
C GLY A 71 -4.05 10.84 3.77
N LEU A 72 -3.09 10.23 3.06
CA LEU A 72 -1.68 10.59 3.10
C LEU A 72 -1.26 11.14 1.72
N ALA A 73 -1.10 12.46 1.61
CA ALA A 73 -0.56 13.05 0.40
C ALA A 73 0.94 12.81 0.34
N ALA A 74 1.41 12.09 -0.68
CA ALA A 74 2.82 11.74 -0.78
C ALA A 74 3.63 12.86 -1.46
N LYS A 75 4.65 13.35 -0.77
CA LYS A 75 5.66 14.26 -1.32
C LYS A 75 6.73 13.50 -2.09
N ASN A 76 7.26 12.46 -1.45
CA ASN A 76 8.27 11.57 -2.01
C ASN A 76 7.86 10.13 -1.77
N VAL A 77 8.11 9.26 -2.75
CA VAL A 77 7.90 7.81 -2.67
C VAL A 77 9.14 7.14 -3.25
N SER A 78 9.70 6.17 -2.53
CA SER A 78 10.82 5.38 -2.99
C SER A 78 10.55 3.90 -2.73
N VAL A 79 10.73 3.08 -3.77
CA VAL A 79 10.70 1.63 -3.67
C VAL A 79 12.10 1.16 -3.30
N LEU A 80 12.27 0.70 -2.07
CA LEU A 80 13.57 0.27 -1.54
C LEU A 80 13.97 -1.11 -2.06
N ALA A 81 12.99 -2.01 -2.14
CA ALA A 81 13.19 -3.37 -2.63
C ALA A 81 11.86 -3.95 -3.12
N THR A 82 11.94 -4.81 -4.13
CA THR A 82 10.83 -5.67 -4.54
C THR A 82 11.19 -7.13 -4.26
N SER A 83 10.20 -7.92 -3.85
CA SER A 83 10.39 -9.34 -3.52
C SER A 83 9.18 -10.17 -3.96
N ARG A 84 9.34 -11.48 -3.94
CA ARG A 84 8.28 -12.46 -4.21
C ARG A 84 8.21 -13.44 -3.05
N GLU A 85 7.38 -13.11 -2.07
CA GLU A 85 7.24 -13.89 -0.85
C GLU A 85 6.46 -15.19 -1.12
N LYS A 86 7.03 -16.33 -0.74
CA LYS A 86 6.37 -17.63 -0.89
C LYS A 86 5.47 -17.88 0.32
N VAL A 87 4.17 -17.94 0.07
CA VAL A 87 3.14 -18.20 1.09
C VAL A 87 2.38 -19.46 0.73
N LYS A 88 2.71 -20.57 1.41
CA LYS A 88 2.17 -21.92 1.13
C LYS A 88 2.35 -22.29 -0.36
N LYS A 89 1.25 -22.35 -1.11
CA LYS A 89 1.19 -22.68 -2.55
C LYS A 89 1.17 -21.44 -3.45
N HIS A 90 1.24 -20.24 -2.87
CA HIS A 90 1.15 -18.97 -3.58
C HIS A 90 2.44 -18.17 -3.46
N THR A 91 2.63 -17.24 -4.40
CA THR A 91 3.71 -16.27 -4.36
C THR A 91 3.09 -14.88 -4.40
N ILE A 92 3.45 -14.05 -3.44
CA ILE A 92 2.91 -12.70 -3.25
C ILE A 92 4.01 -11.72 -3.65
N PRO A 93 3.83 -10.91 -4.71
CA PRO A 93 4.78 -9.85 -5.02
C PRO A 93 4.65 -8.75 -3.97
N THR A 94 5.78 -8.28 -3.45
CA THR A 94 5.84 -7.26 -2.41
C THR A 94 6.82 -6.15 -2.78
N ALA A 95 6.61 -4.97 -2.23
CA ALA A 95 7.55 -3.85 -2.30
C ALA A 95 7.72 -3.22 -0.91
N ALA A 96 8.97 -3.05 -0.48
CA ALA A 96 9.32 -2.22 0.66
C ALA A 96 9.39 -0.77 0.20
N VAL A 97 8.65 0.11 0.87
CA VAL A 97 8.46 1.51 0.47
C VAL A 97 8.91 2.41 1.60
N ALA A 98 9.66 3.46 1.26
CA ALA A 98 9.84 4.65 2.09
C ALA A 98 9.10 5.83 1.45
N ALA A 99 8.40 6.60 2.25
CA ALA A 99 7.69 7.78 1.75
C ALA A 99 7.75 8.94 2.76
N THR A 100 7.74 10.17 2.24
CA THR A 100 7.45 11.37 3.02
C THR A 100 6.05 11.83 2.66
N VAL A 101 5.20 11.99 3.66
CA VAL A 101 3.77 12.28 3.45
C VAL A 101 3.31 13.45 4.31
N THR A 102 2.26 14.12 3.86
CA THR A 102 1.46 15.04 4.65
C THR A 102 0.10 14.40 4.93
N VAL A 103 -0.34 14.44 6.17
CA VAL A 103 -1.65 13.93 6.58
C VAL A 103 -2.72 14.93 6.14
N VAL A 104 -3.53 14.55 5.14
CA VAL A 104 -4.62 15.38 4.60
C VAL A 104 -5.97 14.97 5.17
N ASP A 105 -6.15 13.69 5.46
CA ASP A 105 -7.37 13.14 6.10
C ASP A 105 -6.95 12.29 7.30
N PRO A 106 -6.93 12.87 8.52
CA PRO A 106 -6.50 12.18 9.73
C PRO A 106 -7.34 10.95 10.06
N GLU A 107 -8.64 10.94 9.75
CA GLU A 107 -9.51 9.80 10.05
C GLU A 107 -9.09 8.59 9.23
N LYS A 108 -8.91 8.77 7.91
CA LYS A 108 -8.42 7.69 7.04
C LYS A 108 -6.99 7.28 7.37
N ALA A 109 -6.12 8.25 7.67
CA ALA A 109 -4.73 7.99 8.00
C ALA A 109 -4.61 7.17 9.30
N ASN A 110 -5.37 7.52 10.34
CA ASN A 110 -5.42 6.76 11.60
C ASN A 110 -6.09 5.38 11.44
N ALA A 111 -7.13 5.28 10.62
CA ALA A 111 -7.71 3.98 10.26
C ALA A 111 -6.69 3.08 9.55
N ALA A 112 -5.84 3.64 8.68
CA ALA A 112 -4.75 2.92 8.02
C ALA A 112 -3.58 2.62 8.97
N LEU A 113 -3.30 3.48 9.96
CA LEU A 113 -2.29 3.26 10.99
C LEU A 113 -2.61 2.03 11.84
N VAL A 114 -3.86 1.91 12.28
CA VAL A 114 -4.32 0.77 13.10
C VAL A 114 -4.62 -0.45 12.23
N GLY A 115 -5.33 -0.25 11.13
CA GLY A 115 -5.84 -1.33 10.29
C GLY A 115 -4.86 -1.84 9.25
N GLY A 116 -3.79 -1.09 8.94
CA GLY A 116 -2.84 -1.34 7.88
C GLY A 116 -3.33 -0.98 6.46
N LEU A 117 -2.39 -0.74 5.56
CA LEU A 117 -2.58 -0.38 4.16
C LEU A 117 -2.62 -1.60 3.23
N GLY A 118 -3.65 -1.71 2.38
CA GLY A 118 -3.65 -2.69 1.30
C GLY A 118 -4.01 -4.12 1.71
N ARG A 119 -3.28 -5.10 1.14
CA ARG A 119 -3.62 -6.54 1.17
C ARG A 119 -2.49 -7.34 1.82
N SER A 120 -2.76 -8.62 2.10
CA SER A 120 -1.82 -9.56 2.72
C SER A 120 -1.29 -9.13 4.09
N LYS A 121 -2.17 -8.49 4.88
CA LYS A 121 -1.84 -7.99 6.23
C LYS A 121 -1.35 -9.09 7.18
N ASN A 122 -1.92 -10.29 7.05
CA ASN A 122 -1.51 -11.46 7.83
C ASN A 122 -0.13 -12.02 7.43
N PHE A 123 0.52 -11.46 6.41
CA PHE A 123 1.83 -11.85 5.91
C PHE A 123 2.85 -10.70 6.05
N GLY A 124 2.63 -9.78 6.99
CA GLY A 124 3.54 -8.68 7.28
C GLY A 124 3.43 -7.47 6.34
N CYS A 125 2.43 -7.44 5.45
CA CYS A 125 2.18 -6.28 4.59
C CYS A 125 1.24 -5.26 5.26
N GLY A 126 1.34 -4.00 4.86
CA GLY A 126 0.41 -2.94 5.19
C GLY A 126 0.64 -2.25 6.52
N MET A 127 1.52 -2.74 7.39
CA MET A 127 1.83 -2.03 8.62
C MET A 127 2.56 -0.71 8.31
N LEU A 128 1.95 0.41 8.69
CA LEU A 128 2.58 1.72 8.58
C LEU A 128 3.54 1.89 9.75
N LEU A 129 4.80 2.21 9.43
CA LEU A 129 5.84 2.48 10.40
C LEU A 129 6.26 3.95 10.28
N PRO A 130 5.56 4.87 10.99
CA PRO A 130 5.95 6.27 11.03
C PRO A 130 7.30 6.44 11.74
N LEU A 131 8.11 7.34 11.21
CA LEU A 131 9.37 7.78 11.80
C LEU A 131 9.11 9.17 12.38
N TYR A 132 9.13 9.28 13.70
CA TYR A 132 8.99 10.52 14.47
C TYR A 132 10.35 11.12 14.79
#